data_AF-A0A135VIS9-F1
#
_entry.id   AF-A0A135VIS9-F1
#
_cell.length_a   1.000
_cell.length_b   1.000
_cell.length_c   1.000
_cell.angle_alpha   90.00
_cell.angle_beta   90.00
_cell.angle_gamma   90.00
#
_symmetry.space_group_name_H-M   'P 1'
#
loop_
_entity.id
_entity.type
_entity.pdbx_description
1 polymer ?
#
loop_
_entity_poly.entity_id
_entity_poly.type
_entity_poly.pdbx_seq_one_letter_code
_entity_poly.pdbx_strand_id
1 'polypeptide(L)'
;MKDGVYEIECVRKHNSLDKVNGLGILNDYVLSQSLALLSSQLVSKIVSKYIDSRIIMIASMTVAIDNGTKLARNTNMTIVGSLSNERS
;
A
#
# COMPACT_ATOMS: atom_id res chain seq x y z
N MET A 1 -12.49 -14.41 7.49
CA MET A 1 -11.55 -14.93 6.48
C MET A 1 -12.35 -15.45 5.30
N LYS A 2 -12.29 -14.75 4.18
CA LYS A 2 -12.71 -15.25 2.88
C LYS A 2 -11.69 -14.73 1.89
N ASP A 3 -11.11 -15.63 1.11
CA ASP A 3 -10.47 -15.32 -0.17
C ASP A 3 -9.18 -14.48 -0.15
N GLY A 4 -8.41 -14.49 0.96
CA GLY A 4 -7.08 -13.85 1.00
C GLY A 4 -7.10 -12.31 1.07
N VAL A 5 -8.26 -11.72 1.41
CA VAL A 5 -8.43 -10.27 1.57
C VAL A 5 -8.41 -9.89 3.06
N TYR A 6 -7.67 -8.83 3.38
CA TYR A 6 -7.60 -8.25 4.73
C TYR A 6 -7.90 -6.76 4.68
N GLU A 7 -8.88 -6.34 5.47
CA GLU A 7 -9.26 -4.93 5.60
C GLU A 7 -8.80 -4.39 6.95
N ILE A 8 -8.10 -3.26 6.93
CA ILE A 8 -7.60 -2.61 8.15
C ILE A 8 -7.86 -1.12 8.10
N GLU A 9 -8.63 -0.65 9.08
CA GLU A 9 -8.90 0.77 9.26
C GLU A 9 -8.02 1.40 10.36
N CYS A 10 -7.61 2.64 10.11
CA CYS A 10 -6.96 3.52 11.08
C CYS A 10 -7.27 4.97 10.79
N VAL A 11 -7.36 5.78 11.86
CA VAL A 11 -7.41 7.25 11.77
C VAL A 11 -6.14 7.82 11.12
N ARG A 12 -4.98 7.22 11.40
CA ARG A 12 -3.69 7.63 10.82
C ARG A 12 -3.25 6.63 9.75
N LYS A 13 -3.14 7.09 8.51
CA LYS A 13 -2.74 6.28 7.33
C LYS A 13 -1.46 5.44 7.50
N HIS A 14 -0.46 5.94 8.23
CA HIS A 14 0.79 5.20 8.45
C HIS A 14 0.65 4.04 9.43
N ASN A 15 -0.36 4.08 10.32
CA ASN A 15 -0.63 3.02 11.29
C ASN A 15 -1.32 1.81 10.65
N SER A 16 -2.08 2.01 9.57
CA SER A 16 -2.73 0.90 8.86
C SER A 16 -1.70 -0.12 8.40
N LEU A 17 -0.57 0.32 7.83
CA LEU A 17 0.50 -0.57 7.40
C LEU A 17 1.20 -1.27 8.58
N ASP A 18 1.39 -0.59 9.71
CA ASP A 18 1.99 -1.23 10.89
C ASP A 18 1.12 -2.40 11.37
N LYS A 19 -0.21 -2.22 11.35
CA LYS A 19 -1.16 -3.30 11.63
C LYS A 19 -1.12 -4.41 10.59
N VAL A 20 -0.99 -4.09 9.29
CA VAL A 20 -0.83 -5.10 8.22
C VAL A 20 0.43 -5.93 8.45
N ASN A 21 1.57 -5.28 8.73
CA ASN A 21 2.84 -5.96 9.02
C ASN A 21 2.73 -6.87 10.24
N GLY A 22 2.11 -6.37 11.32
CA GLY A 22 1.84 -7.18 12.51
C GLY A 22 0.98 -8.40 12.18
N LEU A 23 -0.10 -8.22 11.43
CA LEU A 23 -0.96 -9.32 11.02
C LEU A 23 -0.21 -10.34 10.14
N GLY A 24 0.64 -9.87 9.22
CA GLY A 24 1.48 -10.73 8.38
C GLY A 24 2.45 -11.57 9.21
N ILE A 25 3.09 -10.98 10.21
CA ILE A 25 3.98 -11.69 11.14
C ILE A 25 3.20 -12.73 11.97
N LEU A 26 2.04 -12.35 12.55
CA LEU A 26 1.27 -13.24 13.41
C LEU A 26 0.71 -14.47 12.70
N ASN A 27 0.51 -14.40 11.39
CA ASN A 27 -0.14 -15.45 10.60
C ASN A 27 0.76 -16.04 9.51
N ASP A 28 2.06 -15.72 9.51
CA ASP A 28 3.04 -16.17 8.53
C ASP A 28 2.66 -15.86 7.07
N TYR A 29 2.15 -14.65 6.82
CA TYR A 29 1.80 -14.20 5.47
C TYR A 29 3.01 -13.64 4.72
N VAL A 30 3.16 -14.08 3.47
CA VAL A 30 4.17 -13.56 2.55
C VAL A 30 3.66 -12.28 1.87
N LEU A 31 3.84 -11.14 2.54
CA LEU A 31 3.38 -9.82 2.04
C LEU A 31 4.00 -9.42 0.69
N SER A 32 5.14 -10.00 0.33
CA SER A 32 5.77 -9.80 -0.98
C SER A 32 5.04 -10.45 -2.15
N GLN A 33 3.93 -11.13 -1.90
CA GLN A 33 3.01 -11.63 -2.93
C GLN A 33 1.66 -10.89 -2.89
N SER A 34 1.58 -9.78 -2.16
CA SER A 34 0.35 -9.03 -1.94
C SER A 34 0.33 -7.67 -2.65
N LEU A 35 -0.88 -7.19 -2.90
CA LEU A 35 -1.20 -5.83 -3.32
C LEU A 35 -1.80 -5.08 -2.13
N ALA A 36 -1.44 -3.81 -1.95
CA ALA A 36 -2.12 -2.93 -1.00
C ALA A 36 -3.11 -1.99 -1.70
N LEU A 37 -4.35 -1.95 -1.21
CA LEU A 37 -5.37 -0.97 -1.61
C LEU A 37 -5.53 0.08 -0.50
N LEU A 38 -5.49 1.36 -0.88
CA LEU A 38 -5.51 2.48 0.06
C LEU A 38 -6.57 3.51 -0.32
N SER A 39 -7.12 4.15 0.71
CA SER A 39 -7.98 5.33 0.56
C SER A 39 -7.22 6.66 0.71
N SER A 40 -5.89 6.62 0.82
CA SER A 40 -5.06 7.78 1.19
C SER A 40 -3.97 8.10 0.17
N GLN A 41 -3.54 9.37 0.11
CA GLN A 41 -2.54 9.85 -0.85
C GLN A 41 -1.20 9.12 -0.74
N LEU A 42 -0.62 8.78 -1.90
CA LEU A 42 0.68 8.12 -2.01
C LEU A 42 1.80 9.16 -1.97
N VAL A 43 2.14 9.58 -0.75
CA VAL A 43 3.29 10.46 -0.45
C VAL A 43 4.54 9.64 -0.14
N SER A 44 5.74 10.19 -0.31
CA SER A 44 7.01 9.48 -0.09
C SER A 44 7.08 8.72 1.25
N LYS A 45 6.64 9.33 2.35
CA LYS A 45 6.61 8.69 3.68
C LYS A 45 5.72 7.44 3.74
N ILE A 46 4.63 7.41 2.98
CA ILE A 46 3.76 6.24 2.90
C ILE A 46 4.42 5.19 2.03
N VAL A 47 4.81 5.57 0.80
CA VAL A 47 5.47 4.68 -0.17
C VAL A 47 6.70 4.01 0.43
N SER A 48 7.56 4.74 1.15
CA SER A 48 8.76 4.20 1.82
C SER A 48 8.46 3.01 2.73
N LYS A 49 7.41 3.09 3.56
CA LYS A 49 7.09 2.00 4.48
C LYS A 49 6.62 0.74 3.75
N TYR A 50 5.92 0.90 2.62
CA TYR A 50 5.48 -0.22 1.79
C TYR A 50 6.65 -0.87 1.04
N ILE A 51 7.66 -0.07 0.64
CA ILE A 51 8.93 -0.58 0.11
C ILE A 51 9.60 -1.46 1.16
N ASP A 52 9.68 -0.97 2.40
CA ASP A 52 10.30 -1.71 3.51
C ASP A 52 9.54 -3.02 3.84
N SER A 53 8.22 -3.04 3.68
CA SER A 53 7.39 -4.24 3.88
C SER A 53 7.38 -5.20 2.69
N ARG A 54 8.13 -4.88 1.62
CA ARG A 54 8.27 -5.67 0.38
C ARG A 54 6.97 -5.95 -0.37
N ILE A 55 5.90 -5.20 -0.11
CA ILE A 55 4.65 -5.31 -0.87
C ILE A 55 4.92 -4.87 -2.31
N ILE A 56 4.51 -5.67 -3.30
CA ILE A 56 4.96 -5.51 -4.69
C ILE A 56 4.23 -4.39 -5.46
N MET A 57 3.05 -3.99 -4.98
CA MET A 57 2.26 -2.95 -5.62
C MET A 57 1.36 -2.24 -4.61
N ILE A 58 1.19 -0.93 -4.81
CA ILE A 58 0.27 -0.10 -4.05
C ILE A 58 -0.71 0.57 -5.01
N ALA A 59 -2.01 0.45 -4.76
CA ALA A 59 -3.00 1.26 -5.44
C ALA A 59 -3.78 2.12 -4.43
N SER A 60 -4.08 3.35 -4.82
CA SER A 60 -4.84 4.28 -3.99
C SER A 60 -5.99 4.90 -4.76
N MET A 61 -7.14 5.04 -4.09
CA MET A 61 -8.29 5.80 -4.60
C MET A 61 -8.00 7.29 -4.79
N THR A 62 -6.87 7.77 -4.26
CA THR A 62 -6.46 9.17 -4.32
C THR A 62 -5.16 9.35 -5.11
N VAL A 63 -4.72 10.59 -5.28
CA VAL A 63 -3.53 10.91 -6.08
C VAL A 63 -2.21 10.37 -5.50
N ALA A 64 -1.30 10.02 -6.39
CA ALA A 64 0.12 9.88 -6.09
C ALA A 64 0.82 11.22 -6.39
N ILE A 65 1.47 11.79 -5.39
CA ILE A 65 2.16 13.09 -5.53
C ILE A 65 3.62 12.89 -5.95
N ASP A 66 4.23 13.93 -6.53
CA ASP A 66 5.58 13.92 -7.11
C ASP A 66 6.66 13.23 -6.27
N ASN A 67 6.66 13.44 -4.95
CA ASN A 67 7.67 12.80 -4.10
C ASN A 67 7.45 11.28 -3.93
N GLY A 68 6.21 10.82 -3.98
CA GLY A 68 5.84 9.41 -3.91
C GLY A 68 6.13 8.71 -5.23
N THR A 69 5.81 9.35 -6.36
CA THR A 69 6.09 8.81 -7.70
C THR A 69 7.60 8.72 -7.97
N LYS A 70 8.37 9.74 -7.58
CA LYS A 70 9.85 9.72 -7.66
C LYS A 70 10.45 8.60 -6.83
N LEU A 71 10.01 8.45 -5.58
CA LEU A 71 10.50 7.37 -4.72
C LEU A 71 10.18 5.99 -5.31
N ALA A 72 8.93 5.77 -5.72
CA ALA A 72 8.51 4.50 -6.32
C ALA A 72 9.32 4.15 -7.58
N ARG A 73 9.58 5.14 -8.45
CA ARG A 73 10.44 4.96 -9.64
C ARG A 73 11.87 4.58 -9.28
N ASN A 74 12.45 5.17 -8.24
CA ASN A 74 13.81 4.89 -7.80
C ASN A 74 13.96 3.51 -7.14
N THR A 75 12.88 2.92 -6.65
CA THR A 75 12.88 1.63 -5.95
C THR A 75 12.17 0.51 -6.71
N ASN A 76 11.83 0.75 -8.00
CA ASN A 76 11.09 -0.19 -8.85
C ASN A 76 9.76 -0.67 -8.24
N MET A 77 9.11 0.17 -7.43
CA MET A 77 7.80 -0.14 -6.87
C MET A 77 6.70 0.33 -7.82
N THR A 78 5.74 -0.54 -8.14
CA THR A 78 4.56 -0.13 -8.87
C THR A 78 3.59 0.59 -7.95
N ILE A 79 3.20 1.81 -8.33
CA ILE A 79 2.12 2.56 -7.66
C ILE A 79 1.05 2.98 -8.66
N VAL A 80 -0.21 2.90 -8.23
CA VAL A 80 -1.39 3.38 -8.97
C VAL A 80 -2.07 4.43 -8.12
N GLY A 81 -2.21 5.65 -8.65
CA GLY A 81 -3.02 6.71 -8.06
C GLY A 81 -4.36 6.83 -8.78
N SER A 82 -5.32 7.49 -8.12
CA SER A 82 -6.66 7.75 -8.65
C SER A 82 -7.40 6.48 -9.10
N LEU A 83 -7.22 5.38 -8.36
CA LEU A 83 -7.94 4.13 -8.59
C LEU A 83 -9.44 4.36 -8.41
N SER A 84 -10.22 4.08 -9.45
CA SER A 84 -11.68 4.12 -9.42
C SER A 84 -12.24 2.86 -10.08
N ASN A 85 -13.52 2.58 -9.82
CA ASN A 85 -14.24 1.51 -10.51
C ASN A 85 -14.54 1.85 -11.98
N GLU A 86 -14.28 3.09 -12.39
CA GLU A 86 -14.58 3.59 -13.71
C GLU A 86 -13.30 3.66 -14.55
N ARG A 87 -13.34 3.05 -15.72
CA ARG A 87 -12.24 3.10 -16.68
C ARG A 87 -12.45 4.35 -17.54
N SER A 88 -11.90 5.48 -17.11
CA SER A 88 -11.85 6.72 -17.90
C SER A 88 -10.79 6.66 -19.00
#